data_AF-A0A6P6X3G1-F1
#
_entry.id   AF-A0A6P6X3G1-F1
#
_cell.length_a   1.000
_cell.length_b   1.000
_cell.length_c   1.000
_cell.angle_alpha   90.00
_cell.angle_beta   90.00
_cell.angle_gamma   90.00
#
_symmetry.space_group_name_H-M   'P 1'
#
loop_
_entity.id
_entity.type
_entity.pdbx_description
1 polymer ?
#
loop_
_entity_poly.entity_id
_entity_poly.type
_entity_poly.pdbx_seq_one_letter_code
_entity_poly.pdbx_strand_id
1 'polypeptide(L)'
;MEARIEHGMRPSEAMDNGDSDKDGNDQVESSTRSNRHPSDPSDAATLRSASIVWFRNDLRVHDNECLNSANNESMSVLPVYCFDPRDYGKSSSGFDKTGPFRATFLLESVADLRKTLQAKGSDLVVRIGKPEIVLVELAQAVGAEAVYAHREVSHDEVKAEDNIEAVLKEEGVEVKYFWGSTLYHIDDLPFKLTEMPTNYGGFKEKVQGLEVRKTIEALDQVKGLPAKGDVEPGEIPSLVDLGLKSLDSLCFFLMSI
;
A
#
# COMPACT_ATOMS: atom_id res chain seq x y z
N MET A 1 -36.87 -19.89 38.11
CA MET A 1 -35.84 -20.11 39.15
C MET A 1 -34.56 -19.54 38.61
N GLU A 2 -34.40 -18.21 38.70
CA GLU A 2 -33.94 -17.44 39.86
C GLU A 2 -32.41 -17.35 39.93
N ALA A 3 -31.98 -16.10 39.99
CA ALA A 3 -30.63 -15.58 39.97
C ALA A 3 -29.88 -15.80 41.29
N ARG A 4 -28.55 -15.60 41.28
CA ARG A 4 -27.90 -14.89 42.38
C ARG A 4 -26.54 -14.29 42.00
N ILE A 5 -26.39 -13.04 42.43
CA ILE A 5 -25.22 -12.17 42.43
C ILE A 5 -24.64 -12.18 43.85
N GLU A 6 -23.31 -12.29 44.01
CA GLU A 6 -22.57 -11.90 45.23
C GLU A 6 -21.27 -11.20 44.76
N HIS A 7 -21.13 -9.87 44.91
CA HIS A 7 -20.72 -9.09 46.09
C HIS A 7 -19.23 -9.24 46.47
N GLY A 8 -18.40 -8.39 45.86
CA GLY A 8 -17.01 -8.14 46.23
C GLY A 8 -16.85 -6.88 47.11
N MET A 9 -16.03 -7.04 48.13
CA MET A 9 -15.81 -6.24 49.35
C MET A 9 -15.03 -4.92 49.12
N ARG A 10 -15.33 -3.86 49.88
CA ARG A 10 -14.48 -2.66 50.16
C ARG A 10 -13.91 -2.78 51.60
N PRO A 11 -13.12 -1.81 52.14
CA PRO A 11 -11.90 -1.12 51.67
C PRO A 11 -10.78 -1.20 52.74
N SER A 12 -9.60 -0.61 52.51
CA SER A 12 -8.70 -0.21 53.60
C SER A 12 -8.05 1.14 53.32
N GLU A 13 -8.41 2.13 54.14
CA GLU A 13 -7.73 3.43 54.28
C GLU A 13 -6.44 3.27 55.10
N ALA A 14 -5.45 4.13 54.83
CA ALA A 14 -4.55 4.64 55.84
C ALA A 14 -4.14 6.08 55.47
N MET A 15 -4.32 6.96 56.45
CA MET A 15 -4.13 8.41 56.47
C MET A 15 -2.70 8.79 56.89
N ASP A 16 -2.49 10.12 56.91
CA ASP A 16 -1.60 10.92 57.79
C ASP A 16 -0.31 11.43 57.11
N ASN A 17 -0.26 12.67 56.58
CA ASN A 17 -0.31 14.04 57.17
C ASN A 17 1.05 14.63 57.59
N GLY A 18 1.25 15.89 57.20
CA GLY A 18 2.04 16.91 57.89
C GLY A 18 3.41 17.20 57.25
N ASP A 19 3.91 18.42 57.17
CA ASP A 19 3.39 19.77 57.44
C ASP A 19 4.48 20.79 57.00
N SER A 20 4.07 22.03 56.77
CA SER A 20 4.83 23.28 56.92
C SER A 20 5.93 23.72 55.92
N ASP A 21 5.55 24.77 55.16
CA ASP A 21 6.15 26.11 55.04
C ASP A 21 7.66 26.29 54.84
N LYS A 22 8.04 27.03 53.77
CA LYS A 22 8.47 28.44 53.88
C LYS A 22 8.82 29.11 52.54
N ASP A 23 8.51 30.40 52.55
CA ASP A 23 8.81 31.51 51.64
C ASP A 23 10.17 31.53 50.94
N GLY A 24 10.24 32.23 49.80
CA GLY A 24 11.48 32.89 49.37
C GLY A 24 11.69 33.01 47.87
N ASN A 25 11.18 34.10 47.31
CA ASN A 25 11.50 34.66 45.99
C ASN A 25 13.01 34.90 45.81
N ASP A 26 13.58 34.55 44.65
CA ASP A 26 14.55 35.40 43.96
C ASP A 26 14.72 35.01 42.48
N GLN A 27 14.65 36.06 41.65
CA GLN A 27 14.90 36.04 40.21
C GLN A 27 16.40 35.89 39.94
N VAL A 28 16.75 35.32 38.78
CA VAL A 28 17.84 35.69 37.85
C VAL A 28 18.34 34.43 37.15
N GLU A 29 18.13 34.34 35.83
CA GLU A 29 19.02 33.74 34.81
C GLU A 29 18.24 33.79 33.46
N SER A 30 18.24 34.91 32.74
CA SER A 30 19.30 35.36 31.83
C SER A 30 19.84 34.25 30.91
N SER A 31 19.13 34.05 29.80
CA SER A 31 19.70 34.11 28.45
C SER A 31 21.11 33.53 28.24
N THR A 32 21.17 32.25 27.90
CA THR A 32 22.15 31.79 26.90
C THR A 32 21.39 31.17 25.73
N ARG A 33 21.22 31.97 24.67
CA ARG A 33 20.86 31.47 23.34
C ARG A 33 21.93 30.46 22.95
N SER A 34 21.63 29.17 23.02
CA SER A 34 22.41 28.19 22.29
C SER A 34 22.13 28.43 20.80
N ASN A 35 23.04 29.14 20.15
CA ASN A 35 23.17 29.11 18.70
C ASN A 35 23.30 27.64 18.29
N ARG A 36 22.20 27.03 17.84
CA ARG A 36 22.28 25.78 17.07
C ARG A 36 22.81 26.17 15.71
N HIS A 37 24.13 26.16 15.62
CA HIS A 37 24.81 26.13 14.34
C HIS A 37 24.33 24.88 13.57
N PRO A 38 24.01 24.98 12.28
CA PRO A 38 23.64 23.84 11.47
C PRO A 38 24.91 23.03 11.20
N SER A 39 25.18 22.05 12.04
CA SER A 39 26.27 21.08 11.85
C SER A 39 25.66 19.68 11.66
N ASP A 40 25.33 19.35 10.42
CA ASP A 40 25.97 18.27 9.65
C ASP A 40 25.12 17.91 8.41
N PRO A 41 25.71 17.76 7.21
CA PRO A 41 25.03 17.21 6.03
C PRO A 41 24.99 15.67 6.11
N SER A 42 24.50 15.12 7.22
CA SER A 42 24.43 13.67 7.44
C SER A 42 23.07 13.04 7.09
N ASP A 43 22.08 13.83 6.69
CA ASP A 43 20.77 13.34 6.23
C ASP A 43 20.63 13.42 4.70
N ALA A 44 21.73 13.26 3.97
CA ALA A 44 21.62 12.81 2.59
C ALA A 44 21.17 11.35 2.65
N ALA A 45 19.85 11.14 2.73
CA ALA A 45 19.25 9.80 2.70
C ALA A 45 19.90 9.02 1.55
N THR A 46 20.71 8.03 1.90
CA THR A 46 21.34 7.13 0.91
C THR A 46 20.22 6.47 0.13
N LEU A 47 20.14 6.77 -1.16
CA LEU A 47 19.18 6.17 -2.07
C LEU A 47 19.37 4.65 -2.10
N ARG A 48 18.27 3.91 -2.07
CA ARG A 48 18.28 2.45 -2.26
C ARG A 48 18.83 2.11 -3.65
N SER A 49 19.57 1.03 -3.80
CA SER A 49 20.16 0.64 -5.09
C SER A 49 19.06 0.32 -6.12
N ALA A 50 18.07 -0.46 -5.71
CA ALA A 50 16.91 -0.82 -6.52
C ALA A 50 15.69 -0.98 -5.62
N SER A 51 14.52 -0.68 -6.16
CA SER A 51 13.23 -0.96 -5.52
C SER A 51 12.24 -1.50 -6.55
N ILE A 52 11.28 -2.29 -6.07
CA ILE A 52 10.16 -2.78 -6.86
C ILE A 52 8.94 -1.89 -6.59
N VAL A 53 8.21 -1.53 -7.63
CA VAL A 53 6.85 -0.97 -7.50
C VAL A 53 5.87 -2.06 -7.92
N TRP A 54 5.14 -2.61 -6.97
CA TRP A 54 4.16 -3.65 -7.21
C TRP A 54 2.79 -3.05 -7.46
N PHE A 55 2.38 -3.07 -8.72
CA PHE A 55 1.06 -2.62 -9.17
C PHE A 55 0.00 -3.70 -8.94
N ARG A 56 -1.20 -3.26 -8.54
CA ARG A 56 -2.41 -4.07 -8.38
C ARG A 56 -3.61 -3.39 -9.03
N ASN A 57 -4.50 -2.80 -8.21
CA ASN A 57 -5.70 -2.07 -8.65
C ASN A 57 -5.41 -0.59 -8.97
N ASP A 58 -4.15 -0.19 -8.91
CA ASP A 58 -3.63 1.16 -9.06
C ASP A 58 -2.86 1.32 -10.38
N LEU A 59 -3.38 0.77 -11.48
CA LEU A 59 -2.77 0.71 -12.82
C LEU A 59 -2.65 2.09 -13.51
N ARG A 60 -1.93 3.02 -12.91
CA ARG A 60 -1.76 4.40 -13.35
C ARG A 60 -0.43 4.97 -12.89
N VAL A 61 0.08 5.94 -13.66
CA VAL A 61 1.28 6.74 -13.30
C VAL A 61 0.95 8.10 -12.69
N HIS A 62 -0.25 8.62 -12.95
CA HIS A 62 -0.75 9.87 -12.36
C HIS A 62 -1.32 9.61 -10.98
N ASP A 63 -1.07 10.51 -10.04
CA ASP A 63 -1.56 10.43 -8.66
C ASP A 63 -1.25 9.06 -8.02
N ASN A 64 -0.03 8.58 -8.25
CA ASN A 64 0.49 7.32 -7.72
C ASN A 64 1.66 7.61 -6.78
N GLU A 65 1.35 7.70 -5.47
CA GLU A 65 2.32 8.00 -4.42
C GLU A 65 3.38 6.89 -4.29
N CYS A 66 3.01 5.63 -4.53
CA CYS A 66 3.95 4.50 -4.50
C CYS A 66 5.04 4.65 -5.54
N LEU A 67 4.65 4.89 -6.80
CA LEU A 67 5.57 5.09 -7.89
C LEU A 67 6.46 6.32 -7.65
N ASN A 68 5.87 7.43 -7.19
CA ASN A 68 6.61 8.66 -6.92
C ASN A 68 7.64 8.47 -5.79
N SER A 69 7.23 7.85 -4.68
CA SER A 69 8.08 7.58 -3.52
C SER A 69 9.22 6.63 -3.87
N ALA A 70 8.92 5.52 -4.56
CA ALA A 70 9.95 4.57 -5.01
C ALA A 70 10.98 5.26 -5.92
N ASN A 71 10.50 6.09 -6.85
CA ASN A 71 11.35 6.84 -7.76
C ASN A 71 12.23 7.87 -7.04
N ASN A 72 11.73 8.52 -5.98
CA ASN A 72 12.52 9.49 -5.23
C ASN A 72 13.54 8.84 -4.29
N GLU A 73 13.22 7.67 -3.75
CA GLU A 73 14.02 6.99 -2.72
C GLU A 73 15.00 5.93 -3.27
N SER A 74 15.02 5.68 -4.58
CA SER A 74 15.81 4.60 -5.19
C SER A 74 16.63 5.07 -6.39
N MET A 75 17.75 4.42 -6.70
CA MET A 75 18.57 4.68 -7.89
C MET A 75 17.96 4.07 -9.16
N SER A 76 17.25 2.95 -9.01
CA SER A 76 16.52 2.26 -10.08
C SER A 76 15.18 1.73 -9.56
N VAL A 77 14.19 1.63 -10.45
CA VAL A 77 12.84 1.15 -10.11
C VAL A 77 12.43 0.06 -11.09
N LEU A 78 11.92 -1.05 -10.56
CA LEU A 78 11.34 -2.14 -11.32
C LEU A 78 9.81 -2.16 -11.13
N PRO A 79 9.03 -1.59 -12.06
CA PRO A 79 7.58 -1.76 -12.07
C PRO A 79 7.20 -3.22 -12.35
N VAL A 80 6.34 -3.80 -11.51
CA VAL A 80 5.92 -5.21 -11.59
C VAL A 80 4.41 -5.32 -11.49
N TYR A 81 3.81 -6.14 -12.35
CA TYR A 81 2.43 -6.61 -12.22
C TYR A 81 2.38 -8.14 -12.23
N CYS A 82 1.65 -8.72 -11.27
CA CYS A 82 1.46 -10.17 -11.15
C CYS A 82 0.01 -10.53 -11.43
N PHE A 83 -0.21 -11.34 -12.46
CA PHE A 83 -1.47 -12.05 -12.63
C PHE A 83 -1.52 -13.22 -11.63
N ASP A 84 -2.18 -12.99 -10.50
CA ASP A 84 -2.31 -14.00 -9.45
C ASP A 84 -3.31 -15.10 -9.84
N PRO A 85 -2.89 -16.37 -9.93
CA PRO A 85 -3.80 -17.48 -10.23
C PRO A 85 -5.01 -17.58 -9.30
N ARG A 86 -4.93 -17.05 -8.06
CA ARG A 86 -6.02 -17.04 -7.09
C ARG A 86 -7.23 -16.22 -7.52
N ASP A 87 -7.06 -15.29 -8.47
CA ASP A 87 -8.10 -14.38 -8.95
C ASP A 87 -8.93 -14.93 -10.12
N TYR A 88 -8.44 -16.00 -10.75
CA TYR A 88 -9.05 -16.60 -11.95
C TYR A 88 -9.68 -17.96 -11.68
N GLY A 89 -9.68 -18.41 -10.41
CA GLY A 89 -10.38 -19.60 -9.96
C GLY A 89 -11.88 -19.38 -9.70
N LYS A 90 -12.51 -20.38 -9.07
CA LYS A 90 -13.90 -20.29 -8.62
C LYS A 90 -14.02 -19.62 -7.24
N SER A 91 -15.08 -18.87 -7.03
CA SER A 91 -15.48 -18.35 -5.72
C SER A 91 -16.08 -19.47 -4.86
N SER A 92 -16.31 -19.20 -3.57
CA SER A 92 -17.03 -20.10 -2.67
C SER A 92 -18.46 -20.43 -3.14
N SER A 93 -19.06 -19.56 -3.96
CA SER A 93 -20.37 -19.75 -4.59
C SER A 93 -20.32 -20.48 -5.94
N GLY A 94 -19.14 -20.89 -6.41
CA GLY A 94 -18.95 -21.65 -7.65
C GLY A 94 -18.90 -20.82 -8.94
N PHE A 95 -19.02 -19.49 -8.84
CA PHE A 95 -18.86 -18.58 -9.97
C PHE A 95 -17.38 -18.27 -10.23
N ASP A 96 -17.04 -17.81 -11.43
CA ASP A 96 -15.68 -17.32 -11.69
C ASP A 96 -15.41 -16.10 -10.80
N LYS A 97 -14.30 -16.11 -10.07
CA LYS A 97 -13.86 -14.94 -9.29
C LYS A 97 -13.66 -13.73 -10.19
N THR A 98 -13.04 -13.95 -11.35
CA THR A 98 -12.89 -12.99 -12.43
C THR A 98 -13.46 -13.57 -13.72
N GLY A 99 -14.57 -12.99 -14.19
CA GLY A 99 -15.15 -13.34 -15.48
C GLY A 99 -14.32 -12.79 -16.67
N PRO A 100 -14.56 -13.31 -17.88
CA PRO A 100 -13.76 -12.99 -19.07
C PRO A 100 -13.81 -11.51 -19.47
N PHE A 101 -14.93 -10.83 -19.25
CA PHE A 101 -15.05 -9.39 -19.53
C PHE A 101 -14.12 -8.54 -18.65
N ARG A 102 -14.11 -8.81 -17.33
CA ARG A 102 -13.24 -8.08 -16.40
C ARG A 102 -11.78 -8.42 -16.63
N ALA A 103 -11.47 -9.69 -16.91
CA ALA A 103 -10.11 -10.11 -17.26
C ALA A 103 -9.62 -9.41 -18.53
N THR A 104 -10.46 -9.28 -19.56
CA THR A 104 -10.10 -8.57 -20.79
C THR A 104 -9.77 -7.10 -20.52
N PHE A 105 -10.63 -6.41 -19.78
CA PHE A 105 -10.37 -5.02 -19.37
C PHE A 105 -9.07 -4.88 -18.57
N LEU A 106 -8.77 -5.84 -17.70
CA LEU A 106 -7.54 -5.85 -16.92
C LEU A 106 -6.30 -6.07 -17.79
N LEU A 107 -6.35 -7.01 -18.74
CA LEU A 107 -5.27 -7.22 -19.72
C LEU A 107 -4.99 -5.95 -20.52
N GLU A 108 -6.04 -5.27 -21.00
CA GLU A 108 -5.94 -3.99 -21.71
C GLU A 108 -5.33 -2.89 -20.82
N SER A 109 -5.74 -2.82 -19.55
CA SER A 109 -5.23 -1.84 -18.58
C SER A 109 -3.75 -2.07 -18.26
N VAL A 110 -3.32 -3.31 -18.10
CA VAL A 110 -1.90 -3.67 -17.91
C VAL A 110 -1.08 -3.35 -19.15
N ALA A 111 -1.62 -3.61 -20.34
CA ALA A 111 -0.95 -3.26 -21.60
C ALA A 111 -0.80 -1.74 -21.79
N ASP A 112 -1.81 -0.96 -21.40
CA ASP A 112 -1.74 0.50 -21.43
C ASP A 112 -0.75 1.06 -20.41
N LEU A 113 -0.73 0.52 -19.19
CA LEU A 113 0.25 0.89 -18.17
C LEU A 113 1.68 0.62 -18.65
N ARG A 114 1.94 -0.56 -19.24
CA ARG A 114 3.24 -0.90 -19.83
C ARG A 114 3.68 0.14 -20.87
N LYS A 115 2.82 0.45 -21.85
CA LYS A 115 3.11 1.46 -22.89
C LYS A 115 3.40 2.83 -22.27
N THR A 116 2.63 3.21 -21.25
CA THR A 116 2.79 4.48 -20.55
C THR A 116 4.13 4.57 -19.81
N LEU A 117 4.56 3.49 -19.15
CA LEU A 117 5.86 3.41 -18.49
C LEU A 117 7.02 3.41 -19.50
N GLN A 118 6.87 2.72 -20.64
CA GLN A 118 7.84 2.73 -21.75
C GLN A 118 8.03 4.13 -22.33
N ALA A 119 6.94 4.88 -22.53
CA ALA A 119 7.01 6.28 -22.97
C ALA A 119 7.73 7.20 -21.97
N LYS A 120 7.87 6.77 -20.71
CA LYS A 120 8.54 7.48 -19.61
C LYS A 120 9.91 6.91 -19.27
N GLY A 121 10.50 6.10 -20.15
CA GLY A 121 11.88 5.58 -20.00
C GLY A 121 12.04 4.37 -19.08
N SER A 122 10.95 3.70 -18.72
CA SER A 122 10.94 2.46 -17.92
C SER A 122 10.26 1.31 -18.68
N ASP A 123 9.80 0.27 -17.98
CA ASP A 123 8.97 -0.80 -18.54
C ASP A 123 8.11 -1.42 -17.43
N LEU A 124 7.21 -2.34 -17.78
CA LEU A 124 6.42 -3.12 -16.82
C LEU A 124 6.74 -4.61 -16.94
N VAL A 125 7.37 -5.15 -15.90
CA VAL A 125 7.59 -6.59 -15.76
C VAL A 125 6.27 -7.27 -15.40
N VAL A 126 5.83 -8.20 -16.24
CA VAL A 126 4.60 -8.96 -16.06
C VAL A 126 4.94 -10.42 -15.80
N ARG A 127 4.28 -11.01 -14.80
CA ARG A 127 4.39 -12.43 -14.46
C ARG A 127 3.02 -13.02 -14.17
N ILE A 128 2.87 -14.32 -14.39
CA ILE A 128 1.76 -15.10 -13.86
C ILE A 128 2.30 -15.87 -12.67
N GLY A 129 1.71 -15.68 -11.50
CA GLY A 129 2.20 -16.30 -10.29
C GLY A 129 1.71 -15.61 -9.03
N LYS A 130 1.90 -16.28 -7.91
CA LYS A 130 1.58 -15.70 -6.60
C LYS A 130 2.55 -14.57 -6.29
N PRO A 131 2.09 -13.35 -5.97
CA PRO A 131 2.96 -12.22 -5.68
C PRO A 131 4.03 -12.51 -4.62
N GLU A 132 3.69 -13.27 -3.56
CA GLU A 132 4.65 -13.64 -2.51
C GLU A 132 5.86 -14.46 -3.02
N ILE A 133 5.72 -15.18 -4.14
CA ILE A 133 6.82 -15.94 -4.74
C ILE A 133 7.55 -15.06 -5.75
N VAL A 134 6.78 -14.44 -6.65
CA VAL A 134 7.32 -13.64 -7.76
C VAL A 134 8.13 -12.43 -7.25
N LEU A 135 7.63 -11.73 -6.22
CA LEU A 135 8.31 -10.56 -5.69
C LEU A 135 9.63 -10.91 -5.01
N VAL A 136 9.71 -12.07 -4.33
CA VAL A 136 10.96 -12.57 -3.74
C VAL A 136 11.98 -12.88 -4.84
N GLU A 137 11.58 -13.63 -5.88
CA GLU A 137 12.45 -13.97 -7.00
C GLU A 137 13.00 -12.72 -7.70
N LEU A 138 12.13 -11.73 -7.97
CA LEU A 138 12.53 -10.48 -8.61
C LEU A 138 13.41 -9.63 -7.70
N ALA A 139 13.10 -9.54 -6.41
CA ALA A 139 13.89 -8.78 -5.45
C ALA A 139 15.31 -9.32 -5.35
N GLN A 140 15.47 -10.65 -5.27
CA GLN A 140 16.78 -11.30 -5.29
C GLN A 140 17.53 -11.05 -6.61
N ALA A 141 16.84 -11.19 -7.74
CA ALA A 141 17.45 -11.03 -9.07
C ALA A 141 18.05 -9.62 -9.26
N VAL A 142 17.31 -8.58 -8.88
CA VAL A 142 17.75 -7.19 -9.08
C VAL A 142 18.50 -6.60 -7.88
N GLY A 143 18.52 -7.30 -6.75
CA GLY A 143 19.02 -6.76 -5.48
C GLY A 143 18.16 -5.61 -4.97
N ALA A 144 16.83 -5.76 -5.03
CA ALA A 144 15.92 -4.75 -4.50
C ALA A 144 16.01 -4.69 -2.98
N GLU A 145 16.02 -3.47 -2.44
CA GLU A 145 16.06 -3.23 -0.99
C GLU A 145 14.65 -2.94 -0.45
N ALA A 146 13.70 -2.60 -1.32
CA ALA A 146 12.32 -2.35 -0.94
C ALA A 146 11.30 -2.68 -2.03
N VAL A 147 10.07 -2.98 -1.61
CA VAL A 147 8.85 -3.11 -2.43
C VAL A 147 7.85 -2.03 -2.00
N TYR A 148 7.35 -1.27 -2.97
CA TYR A 148 6.35 -0.21 -2.77
C TYR A 148 5.02 -0.66 -3.38
N ALA A 149 3.93 -0.55 -2.63
CA ALA A 149 2.59 -0.93 -3.09
C ALA A 149 1.50 -0.08 -2.44
N HIS A 150 0.37 0.14 -3.13
CA HIS A 150 -0.81 0.71 -2.48
C HIS A 150 -1.31 -0.25 -1.39
N ARG A 151 -1.93 0.22 -0.31
CA ARG A 151 -2.57 -0.61 0.73
C ARG A 151 -3.97 -1.02 0.30
N GLU A 152 -4.34 -2.27 0.52
CA GLU A 152 -5.72 -2.75 0.36
C GLU A 152 -6.38 -2.99 1.72
N VAL A 153 -7.71 -3.12 1.72
CA VAL A 153 -8.53 -3.22 2.95
C VAL A 153 -9.36 -4.49 3.03
N SER A 154 -9.48 -5.21 1.92
CA SER A 154 -10.27 -6.45 1.83
C SER A 154 -9.53 -7.62 2.45
N HIS A 155 -10.28 -8.59 3.00
CA HIS A 155 -9.72 -9.68 3.81
C HIS A 155 -8.65 -10.50 3.08
N ASP A 156 -8.90 -10.90 1.83
CA ASP A 156 -8.00 -11.78 1.09
C ASP A 156 -6.71 -11.03 0.71
N GLU A 157 -6.82 -9.75 0.37
CA GLU A 157 -5.73 -8.85 0.02
C GLU A 157 -4.86 -8.54 1.23
N VAL A 158 -5.44 -8.18 2.38
CA VAL A 158 -4.68 -7.93 3.62
C VAL A 158 -3.93 -9.20 4.06
N LYS A 159 -4.58 -10.36 3.97
CA LYS A 159 -3.92 -11.64 4.28
C LYS A 159 -2.75 -11.94 3.33
N ALA A 160 -2.88 -11.57 2.05
CA ALA A 160 -1.79 -11.70 1.08
C ALA A 160 -0.66 -10.72 1.38
N GLU A 161 -0.97 -9.47 1.74
CA GLU A 161 -0.01 -8.45 2.16
C GLU A 161 0.81 -8.92 3.38
N ASP A 162 0.16 -9.45 4.42
CA ASP A 162 0.84 -9.96 5.63
C ASP A 162 1.83 -11.08 5.28
N ASN A 163 1.45 -11.98 4.36
CA ASN A 163 2.33 -13.06 3.90
C ASN A 163 3.50 -12.53 3.06
N ILE A 164 3.26 -11.53 2.20
CA ILE A 164 4.29 -10.88 1.38
C ILE A 164 5.29 -10.12 2.26
N GLU A 165 4.82 -9.37 3.25
CA GLU A 165 5.67 -8.71 4.24
C GLU A 165 6.55 -9.72 4.98
N ALA A 166 5.98 -10.86 5.40
CA ALA A 166 6.72 -11.89 6.10
C ALA A 166 7.86 -12.48 5.25
N VAL A 167 7.57 -12.91 4.02
CA VAL A 167 8.59 -13.55 3.15
C VAL A 167 9.64 -12.56 2.65
N LEU A 168 9.28 -11.31 2.34
CA LEU A 168 10.25 -10.31 1.91
C LEU A 168 11.16 -9.84 3.05
N LYS A 169 10.63 -9.81 4.28
CA LYS A 169 11.44 -9.51 5.47
C LYS A 169 12.50 -10.58 5.73
N GLU A 170 12.24 -11.85 5.47
CA GLU A 170 13.24 -12.92 5.56
C GLU A 170 14.39 -12.71 4.57
N GLU A 171 14.12 -12.07 3.44
CA GLU A 171 15.10 -11.70 2.41
C GLU A 171 15.76 -10.33 2.66
N GLY A 172 15.43 -9.65 3.77
CA GLY A 172 15.95 -8.32 4.10
C GLY A 172 15.40 -7.20 3.22
N VAL A 173 14.25 -7.40 2.58
CA VAL A 173 13.59 -6.44 1.70
C VAL A 173 12.44 -5.76 2.47
N GLU A 174 12.47 -4.43 2.55
CA GLU A 174 11.41 -3.65 3.21
C GLU A 174 10.14 -3.59 2.34
N VAL A 175 8.96 -3.67 2.94
CA VAL A 175 7.70 -3.41 2.21
C VAL A 175 7.07 -2.11 2.72
N LYS A 176 6.80 -1.18 1.81
CA LYS A 176 6.18 0.11 2.10
C LYS A 176 4.80 0.21 1.45
N TYR A 177 3.78 0.34 2.28
CA TYR A 177 2.40 0.52 1.83
C TYR A 177 1.96 1.99 1.88
N PHE A 178 1.22 2.42 0.85
CA PHE A 178 0.69 3.78 0.76
C PHE A 178 -0.81 3.77 0.58
N TRP A 179 -1.50 4.73 1.18
CA TRP A 179 -2.95 4.85 1.08
C TRP A 179 -3.33 5.79 -0.07
N GLY A 180 -3.91 5.27 -1.15
CA GLY A 180 -4.20 6.11 -2.34
C GLY A 180 -5.44 5.71 -3.13
N SER A 181 -6.40 5.04 -2.49
CA SER A 181 -7.64 4.55 -3.14
C SER A 181 -8.87 5.40 -2.84
N THR A 182 -8.77 6.40 -1.94
CA THR A 182 -9.92 7.20 -1.47
C THR A 182 -9.73 8.69 -1.73
N LEU A 183 -10.83 9.40 -1.97
CA LEU A 183 -10.83 10.85 -2.18
C LEU A 183 -10.34 11.63 -0.95
N TYR A 184 -10.83 11.27 0.24
CA TYR A 184 -10.30 11.76 1.50
C TYR A 184 -9.25 10.77 1.98
N HIS A 185 -8.03 11.25 2.22
CA HIS A 185 -6.97 10.41 2.76
C HIS A 185 -7.33 10.00 4.18
N ILE A 186 -6.99 8.76 4.56
CA ILE A 186 -7.34 8.19 5.87
C ILE A 186 -6.84 9.04 7.05
N ASP A 187 -5.63 9.58 6.92
CA ASP A 187 -5.02 10.44 7.95
C ASP A 187 -5.66 11.83 8.09
N ASP A 188 -6.44 12.26 7.10
CA ASP A 188 -7.12 13.57 7.13
C ASP A 188 -8.54 13.47 7.70
N LEU A 189 -9.00 12.25 8.02
CA LEU A 189 -10.33 12.06 8.59
C LEU A 189 -10.39 12.65 10.01
N PRO A 190 -11.46 13.38 10.37
CA PRO A 190 -11.62 14.00 11.68
C PRO A 190 -12.08 13.00 12.75
N PHE A 191 -11.87 11.72 12.53
CA PHE A 191 -12.23 10.61 13.40
C PHE A 191 -11.36 9.40 13.07
N LYS A 192 -11.16 8.53 14.05
CA LYS A 192 -10.49 7.24 13.82
C LYS A 192 -11.41 6.30 13.05
N LEU A 193 -10.85 5.36 12.29
CA LEU A 193 -11.65 4.34 11.59
C LEU A 193 -12.56 3.54 12.54
N THR A 194 -12.13 3.31 13.79
CA THR A 194 -12.94 2.64 14.83
C THR A 194 -14.17 3.45 15.26
N GLU A 195 -14.22 4.74 14.93
CA GLU A 195 -15.28 5.71 15.26
C GLU A 195 -16.05 6.15 13.99
N MET A 196 -15.88 5.40 12.90
CA MET A 196 -16.54 5.68 11.62
C MET A 196 -18.06 5.68 11.78
N PRO A 197 -18.76 6.70 11.28
CA PRO A 197 -20.22 6.72 11.29
C PRO A 197 -20.81 5.50 10.59
N THR A 198 -21.82 4.87 11.20
CA THR A 198 -22.45 3.66 10.68
C THR A 198 -23.40 3.91 9.51
N ASN A 199 -23.64 5.19 9.18
CA ASN A 199 -24.46 5.59 8.04
C ASN A 199 -23.75 6.68 7.22
N TYR A 200 -24.08 6.73 5.93
CA TYR A 200 -23.47 7.68 4.99
C TYR A 200 -23.72 9.14 5.35
N GLY A 201 -24.89 9.47 5.91
CA GLY A 201 -25.25 10.84 6.29
C GLY A 201 -24.29 11.41 7.35
N GLY A 202 -24.04 10.63 8.41
CA GLY A 202 -23.10 11.01 9.46
C GLY A 202 -21.65 11.04 8.97
N PHE A 203 -21.26 10.14 8.06
CA PHE A 203 -19.95 10.22 7.41
C PHE A 203 -19.80 11.53 6.63
N LYS A 204 -20.76 11.83 5.75
CA LYS A 204 -20.78 13.03 4.92
C LYS A 204 -20.73 14.31 5.76
N GLU A 205 -21.51 14.38 6.84
CA GLU A 205 -21.52 15.53 7.74
C GLU A 205 -20.18 15.76 8.42
N LYS A 206 -19.46 14.69 8.79
CA LYS A 206 -18.12 14.82 9.40
C LYS A 206 -17.05 15.24 8.39
N VAL A 207 -17.14 14.79 7.14
CA VAL A 207 -16.13 15.11 6.11
C VAL A 207 -16.46 16.35 5.27
N GLN A 208 -17.66 16.91 5.40
CA GLN A 208 -18.04 18.12 4.69
C GLN A 208 -17.11 19.27 5.07
N GLY A 209 -16.52 19.93 4.07
CA GLY A 209 -15.57 21.03 4.30
C GLY A 209 -14.12 20.60 4.53
N LEU A 210 -13.81 19.30 4.60
CA LEU A 210 -12.42 18.86 4.50
C LEU A 210 -11.86 19.19 3.12
N GLU A 211 -10.63 19.72 3.09
CA GLU A 211 -9.91 19.92 1.85
C GLU A 211 -9.44 18.57 1.31
N VAL A 212 -9.70 18.34 0.03
CA VAL A 212 -9.18 17.17 -0.69
C VAL A 212 -7.73 17.46 -1.06
N ARG A 213 -6.84 16.50 -0.79
CA ARG A 213 -5.42 16.61 -1.17
C ARG A 213 -5.31 16.84 -2.68
N LYS A 214 -4.34 17.67 -3.08
CA LYS A 214 -4.02 17.84 -4.49
C LYS A 214 -3.45 16.54 -5.04
N THR A 215 -3.76 16.26 -6.29
CA THR A 215 -3.21 15.11 -7.01
C THR A 215 -1.71 15.22 -7.15
N ILE A 216 -1.01 14.09 -7.06
CA ILE A 216 0.42 14.02 -7.35
C ILE A 216 0.60 13.97 -8.87
N GLU A 217 1.36 14.92 -9.42
CA GLU A 217 1.66 14.95 -10.85
C GLU A 217 2.41 13.69 -11.29
N ALA A 218 2.11 13.21 -12.49
CA ALA A 218 2.82 12.08 -13.06
C ALA A 218 4.28 12.44 -13.31
N LEU A 219 5.20 11.51 -13.00
CA LEU A 219 6.61 11.68 -13.31
C LEU A 219 6.82 11.81 -14.82
N ASP A 220 7.59 12.81 -15.27
CA ASP A 220 7.94 12.95 -16.69
C ASP A 220 8.80 11.79 -17.19
N GLN A 221 9.69 11.31 -16.32
CA GLN A 221 10.55 10.14 -16.53
C GLN A 221 10.54 9.29 -15.26
N VAL A 222 10.44 7.98 -15.42
CA VAL A 222 10.61 7.02 -14.33
C VAL A 222 12.05 6.52 -14.39
N LYS A 223 12.71 6.43 -13.24
CA LYS A 223 14.07 5.88 -13.16
C LYS A 223 14.10 4.51 -13.81
N GLY A 224 15.15 4.29 -14.60
CA GLY A 224 15.27 3.10 -15.44
C GLY A 224 15.28 1.80 -14.64
N LEU A 225 15.08 0.70 -15.36
CA LEU A 225 15.13 -0.64 -14.80
C LEU A 225 16.51 -0.92 -14.18
N PRO A 226 16.58 -1.72 -13.10
CA PRO A 226 17.86 -2.14 -12.53
C PRO A 226 18.72 -2.86 -13.57
N ALA A 227 19.99 -2.46 -13.69
CA ALA A 227 20.93 -3.10 -14.62
C ALA A 227 21.31 -4.53 -14.20
N LYS A 228 21.07 -4.89 -12.94
CA LYS A 228 21.34 -6.21 -12.38
C LYS A 228 20.13 -7.13 -12.58
N GLY A 229 20.38 -8.38 -12.92
CA GLY A 229 19.38 -9.45 -12.94
C GLY A 229 18.79 -9.77 -14.32
N ASP A 230 19.06 -8.97 -15.35
CA ASP A 230 18.61 -9.18 -16.75
C ASP A 230 17.14 -9.62 -16.83
N VAL A 231 16.29 -8.88 -16.11
CA VAL A 231 14.89 -9.27 -15.93
C VAL A 231 14.11 -8.97 -17.20
N GLU A 232 13.71 -10.03 -17.89
CA GLU A 232 12.84 -9.92 -19.06
C GLU A 232 11.47 -9.31 -18.71
N PRO A 233 10.93 -8.37 -19.53
CA PRO A 233 9.62 -7.75 -19.29
C PRO A 233 8.48 -8.77 -19.19
N GLY A 234 8.59 -9.91 -19.87
CA GLY A 234 7.56 -10.96 -19.90
C GLY A 234 6.34 -10.59 -20.74
N GLU A 235 5.65 -11.61 -21.24
CA GLU A 235 4.44 -11.43 -22.04
C GLU A 235 3.21 -11.14 -21.17
N ILE A 236 2.30 -10.33 -21.70
CA ILE A 236 0.97 -10.18 -21.09
C ILE A 236 0.15 -11.41 -21.46
N PRO A 237 -0.43 -12.14 -20.47
CA PRO A 237 -1.15 -13.37 -20.75
C PRO A 237 -2.40 -13.16 -21.60
N SER A 238 -2.82 -14.21 -22.29
CA SER A 238 -4.16 -14.28 -22.85
C SER A 238 -5.18 -14.73 -21.79
N LEU A 239 -6.47 -14.61 -22.10
CA LEU A 239 -7.53 -15.18 -21.26
C LEU A 239 -7.33 -16.69 -21.03
N VAL A 240 -6.80 -17.41 -22.02
CA VAL A 240 -6.58 -18.85 -21.95
C VAL A 240 -5.44 -19.17 -20.98
N ASP A 241 -4.38 -18.36 -20.96
CA ASP A 241 -3.27 -18.52 -20.01
C ASP A 241 -3.73 -18.29 -18.56
N LEU A 242 -4.78 -17.48 -18.37
CA LEU A 242 -5.45 -17.25 -17.08
C LEU A 242 -6.51 -18.32 -16.75
N GLY A 243 -6.70 -19.33 -17.59
CA GLY A 243 -7.70 -20.40 -17.39
C GLY A 243 -9.14 -19.99 -17.73
N LEU A 244 -9.33 -18.89 -18.44
CA LEU A 244 -10.64 -18.39 -18.86
C LEU A 244 -10.94 -18.73 -20.33
N LYS A 245 -12.24 -18.80 -20.64
CA LYS A 245 -12.70 -18.95 -22.04
C LYS A 245 -12.49 -17.66 -22.81
N SER A 246 -12.17 -17.78 -24.11
CA SER A 246 -12.14 -16.62 -25.01
C SER A 246 -13.52 -15.98 -25.15
N LEU A 247 -13.56 -14.66 -25.36
CA LEU A 247 -14.81 -13.94 -25.56
C LEU A 247 -15.55 -14.41 -26.82
N ASP A 248 -14.83 -14.77 -27.88
CA ASP A 248 -15.41 -15.33 -29.11
C ASP A 248 -16.26 -16.57 -28.82
N SER A 249 -15.79 -17.41 -27.89
CA SER A 249 -16.51 -18.61 -27.46
C SER A 249 -17.76 -18.30 -26.63
N LEU A 250 -17.80 -17.14 -25.95
CA LEU A 250 -18.98 -16.69 -25.19
C LEU A 250 -20.04 -16.05 -26.09
N CYS A 251 -19.66 -15.32 -27.14
CA CYS A 251 -20.61 -14.75 -28.09
C CYS A 251 -21.46 -15.82 -28.79
N PHE A 252 -20.85 -16.95 -29.19
CA PHE A 252 -21.61 -18.08 -29.74
C PHE A 252 -22.62 -18.66 -28.74
N PHE A 253 -22.27 -18.70 -27.46
CA PHE A 253 -23.17 -19.23 -26.43
C PHE A 253 -24.35 -18.29 -26.17
N LEU A 254 -24.13 -16.97 -26.10
CA LEU A 254 -25.19 -15.98 -25.89
C LEU A 254 -26.09 -15.77 -27.11
N MET A 255 -25.60 -16.01 -28.33
CA MET A 255 -26.39 -15.95 -29.55
C MET A 255 -27.22 -17.23 -29.81
N SER A 256 -27.04 -18.27 -28.99
CA SER A 256 -27.74 -19.56 -29.12
C SER A 256 -28.84 -19.76 -28.06
N ILE A 257 -29.15 -18.72 -27.26
CA ILE A 257 -30.22 -18.67 -26.25
C ILE A 257 -31.31 -17.73 -26.77
#